data_AF-A0A3D9KK73-F1
#
_entry.id   AF-A0A3D9KK73-F1
#
_cell.length_a   1.000
_cell.length_b   1.000
_cell.length_c   1.000
_cell.angle_alpha   90.00
_cell.angle_beta   90.00
_cell.angle_gamma   90.00
#
_symmetry.space_group_name_H-M   'P 1'
#
loop_
_entity.id
_entity.type
_entity.pdbx_description
1 polymer ?
#
loop_
_entity_poly.entity_id
_entity_poly.type
_entity_poly.pdbx_seq_one_letter_code
_entity_poly.pdbx_strand_id
1 'polypeptide(L)'
;MTIRELAYLAIRVMAVYFFVLGLNHLVNYLDFALPAYLQVLGEDISYGKVFLLVGVPSILLLVISVALWLSAGKLSRSLVPSRSGENETSPSFRGVEAFVLAVVGLILAILAITTLARMLLNYANMDAQNLYIDNRSFYISLVEQGIRLLLGIVLTVKAEGFAQLLRKIRGNRA
;
A
#
# COMPACT_ATOMS: atom_id res chain seq x y z
N MET A 1 -0.42 26.27 0.88
CA MET A 1 -0.99 24.98 0.47
C MET A 1 -2.47 25.20 0.34
N THR A 2 -3.00 25.15 -0.88
CA THR A 2 -4.44 25.36 -1.11
C THR A 2 -5.23 24.10 -0.75
N ILE A 3 -6.51 24.26 -0.42
CA ILE A 3 -7.38 23.10 -0.09
C ILE A 3 -7.48 22.15 -1.29
N ARG A 4 -7.41 22.69 -2.52
CA ARG A 4 -7.38 21.91 -3.76
C ARG A 4 -6.10 21.10 -3.94
N GLU A 5 -4.94 21.66 -3.57
CA GLU A 5 -3.67 20.93 -3.59
C GLU A 5 -3.68 19.77 -2.61
N LEU A 6 -4.21 19.99 -1.40
CA LEU A 6 -4.37 18.93 -0.40
C LEU A 6 -5.29 17.82 -0.92
N ALA A 7 -6.42 18.17 -1.53
CA ALA A 7 -7.35 17.21 -2.13
C ALA A 7 -6.69 16.39 -3.25
N TYR A 8 -5.97 17.05 -4.17
CA TYR A 8 -5.22 16.37 -5.23
C TYR A 8 -4.22 15.35 -4.67
N LEU A 9 -3.48 15.76 -3.65
CA LEU A 9 -2.49 14.89 -2.99
C LEU A 9 -3.17 13.72 -2.30
N ALA A 10 -4.23 13.97 -1.53
CA ALA A 10 -5.00 12.92 -0.86
C ALA A 10 -5.54 11.87 -1.83
N ILE A 11 -6.02 12.27 -3.01
CA ILE A 11 -6.49 11.34 -4.04
C ILE A 11 -5.34 10.50 -4.61
N ARG A 12 -4.17 11.10 -4.87
CA ARG A 12 -2.99 10.34 -5.33
C ARG A 12 -2.49 9.36 -4.29
N VAL A 13 -2.52 9.75 -3.03
CA VAL A 13 -2.19 8.91 -1.89
C VAL A 13 -3.15 7.72 -1.81
N MET A 14 -4.45 7.97 -1.93
CA MET A 14 -5.47 6.93 -1.94
C MET A 14 -5.30 5.97 -3.14
N ALA A 15 -4.92 6.49 -4.31
CA ALA A 15 -4.57 5.69 -5.47
C ALA A 15 -3.39 4.76 -5.16
N VAL A 16 -2.29 5.28 -4.63
CA VAL A 16 -1.12 4.47 -4.22
C VAL A 16 -1.51 3.42 -3.18
N TYR A 17 -2.33 3.78 -2.19
CA TYR A 17 -2.80 2.83 -1.20
C TYR A 17 -3.59 1.67 -1.84
N PHE A 18 -4.57 1.96 -2.70
CA PHE A 18 -5.32 0.92 -3.41
C PHE A 18 -4.46 0.11 -4.36
N PHE A 19 -3.43 0.71 -4.95
CA PHE A 19 -2.46 -0.02 -5.77
C PHE A 19 -1.75 -1.10 -4.96
N VAL A 20 -1.17 -0.70 -3.82
CA VAL A 20 -0.39 -1.62 -3.01
C VAL A 20 -1.29 -2.65 -2.34
N LEU A 21 -2.49 -2.26 -1.92
CA LEU A 21 -3.50 -3.17 -1.40
C LEU A 21 -3.91 -4.21 -2.47
N GLY A 22 -4.21 -3.76 -3.69
CA GLY A 22 -4.54 -4.64 -4.83
C GLY A 22 -3.41 -5.60 -5.18
N LEU A 23 -2.15 -5.13 -5.18
CA LEU A 23 -0.98 -6.00 -5.36
C LEU A 23 -0.84 -7.03 -4.25
N ASN A 24 -1.05 -6.62 -3.00
CA ASN A 24 -0.97 -7.54 -1.85
C ASN A 24 -2.04 -8.63 -1.96
N HIS A 25 -3.29 -8.29 -2.30
CA HIS A 25 -4.32 -9.30 -2.53
C HIS A 25 -4.02 -10.21 -3.73
N LEU A 26 -3.45 -9.67 -4.80
CA LEU A 26 -3.03 -10.47 -5.96
C LEU A 26 -1.91 -11.45 -5.60
N VAL A 27 -0.89 -11.01 -4.84
CA VAL A 27 0.18 -11.88 -4.34
C VAL A 27 -0.39 -12.97 -3.43
N ASN A 28 -1.29 -12.62 -2.49
CA ASN A 28 -1.94 -13.64 -1.65
C ASN A 28 -2.76 -14.65 -2.45
N TYR A 29 -3.41 -14.20 -3.53
CA TYR A 29 -4.11 -15.10 -4.42
C TYR A 29 -3.13 -16.12 -5.04
N LEU A 30 -1.98 -15.66 -5.53
CA LEU A 30 -0.98 -16.51 -6.20
C LEU A 30 -0.21 -17.41 -5.23
N ASP A 31 0.14 -16.92 -4.05
CA ASP A 31 1.00 -17.63 -3.09
C ASP A 31 0.23 -18.52 -2.12
N PHE A 32 -1.04 -18.21 -1.84
CA PHE A 32 -1.83 -18.93 -0.84
C PHE A 32 -3.15 -19.47 -1.38
N ALA A 33 -4.02 -18.62 -1.94
CA ALA A 33 -5.36 -19.06 -2.33
C ALA A 33 -5.33 -20.09 -3.48
N LEU A 34 -4.47 -19.87 -4.46
CA LEU A 34 -4.33 -20.75 -5.61
C LEU A 34 -3.63 -22.08 -5.26
N PRO A 35 -2.49 -22.11 -4.55
CA PRO A 35 -1.86 -23.36 -4.15
C PRO A 35 -2.72 -24.17 -3.17
N ALA A 36 -3.39 -23.52 -2.21
CA ALA A 36 -4.31 -24.21 -1.31
C ALA A 36 -5.47 -24.85 -2.08
N TYR A 37 -6.01 -24.15 -3.09
CA TYR A 37 -7.01 -24.73 -3.99
C TYR A 37 -6.49 -25.96 -4.74
N LEU A 38 -5.28 -25.89 -5.31
CA LEU A 38 -4.66 -26.99 -6.05
C LEU A 38 -4.30 -28.19 -5.16
N GLN A 39 -4.12 -28.00 -3.86
CA GLN A 39 -3.82 -29.08 -2.91
C GLN A 39 -5.07 -29.77 -2.38
N VAL A 40 -6.22 -29.08 -2.31
CA VAL A 40 -7.53 -29.65 -1.95
C VAL A 40 -8.25 -30.17 -3.20
N LEU A 41 -7.53 -30.95 -4.03
CA LEU A 41 -8.08 -31.67 -5.19
C LEU A 41 -9.02 -32.79 -4.69
N GLY A 42 -10.26 -32.42 -4.33
CA GLY A 42 -11.26 -33.36 -3.83
C GLY A 42 -12.63 -32.79 -3.49
N GLU A 43 -12.79 -31.47 -3.35
CA GLU A 43 -14.09 -30.83 -3.09
C GLU A 43 -14.60 -29.99 -4.27
N ASP A 44 -15.93 -29.82 -4.37
CA ASP A 44 -16.72 -29.10 -5.40
C ASP A 44 -16.41 -27.60 -5.58
N ILE A 45 -15.27 -27.14 -5.07
CA ILE A 45 -14.82 -25.77 -5.22
C ILE A 45 -14.28 -25.63 -6.65
N SER A 46 -14.93 -24.78 -7.45
CA SER A 46 -14.45 -24.46 -8.79
C SER A 46 -13.38 -23.37 -8.71
N TYR A 47 -12.29 -23.51 -9.46
CA TYR A 47 -11.28 -22.47 -9.67
C TYR A 47 -11.92 -21.10 -9.98
N GLY A 48 -12.99 -21.09 -10.77
CA GLY A 48 -13.73 -19.88 -11.11
C GLY A 48 -14.29 -19.17 -9.88
N LYS A 49 -14.74 -19.90 -8.85
CA LYS A 49 -15.23 -19.30 -7.59
C LYS A 49 -14.10 -18.64 -6.82
N VAL A 50 -12.94 -19.29 -6.71
CA VAL A 50 -11.77 -18.73 -6.00
C VAL A 50 -11.25 -17.48 -6.71
N PHE A 51 -11.13 -17.53 -8.04
CA PHE A 51 -10.74 -16.36 -8.84
C PHE A 51 -11.76 -15.23 -8.74
N LEU A 52 -13.06 -15.51 -8.77
CA LEU A 52 -14.10 -14.49 -8.65
C LEU A 52 -14.13 -13.85 -7.26
N LEU A 53 -13.89 -14.64 -6.20
CA LEU A 53 -13.96 -14.16 -4.82
C LEU A 53 -12.70 -13.36 -4.40
N VAL A 54 -11.52 -13.72 -4.91
CA VAL A 54 -10.24 -13.13 -4.48
C VAL A 54 -9.52 -12.41 -5.62
N GLY A 55 -9.46 -13.00 -6.80
CA GLY A 55 -8.79 -12.43 -7.98
C GLY A 55 -9.48 -11.17 -8.51
N VAL A 56 -10.80 -11.22 -8.72
CA VAL A 56 -11.56 -10.08 -9.27
C VAL A 56 -11.48 -8.84 -8.37
N PRO A 57 -11.70 -8.91 -7.04
CA PRO A 57 -11.53 -7.74 -6.17
C PRO A 57 -10.10 -7.16 -6.20
N SER A 58 -9.08 -8.01 -6.32
CA SER A 58 -7.68 -7.58 -6.44
C SER A 58 -7.44 -6.77 -7.70
N ILE A 59 -7.92 -7.27 -8.85
CA ILE A 59 -7.83 -6.59 -10.14
C ILE A 59 -8.62 -5.29 -10.10
N LEU A 60 -9.83 -5.30 -9.52
CA LEU A 60 -10.67 -4.12 -9.37
C LEU A 60 -9.94 -3.02 -8.58
N LEU A 61 -9.29 -3.35 -7.47
CA LEU A 61 -8.50 -2.41 -6.68
C LEU A 61 -7.35 -1.79 -7.49
N LEU A 62 -6.65 -2.59 -8.30
CA LEU A 62 -5.59 -2.08 -9.19
C LEU A 62 -6.16 -1.13 -10.25
N VAL A 63 -7.29 -1.48 -10.87
CA VAL A 63 -7.95 -0.64 -11.88
C VAL A 63 -8.42 0.68 -11.26
N ILE A 64 -9.07 0.64 -10.09
CA ILE A 64 -9.54 1.83 -9.37
C ILE A 64 -8.35 2.70 -8.99
N SER A 65 -7.24 2.12 -8.53
CA SER A 65 -6.01 2.85 -8.26
C SER A 65 -5.52 3.63 -9.48
N VAL A 66 -5.39 2.96 -10.63
CA VAL A 66 -4.93 3.62 -11.87
C VAL A 66 -5.91 4.72 -12.27
N ALA A 67 -7.21 4.46 -12.18
CA ALA A 67 -8.25 5.44 -12.47
C ALA A 67 -8.14 6.66 -11.56
N LEU A 68 -7.98 6.48 -10.24
CA LEU A 68 -7.79 7.57 -9.27
C LEU A 68 -6.52 8.36 -9.54
N TRP A 69 -5.42 7.68 -9.88
CA TRP A 69 -4.14 8.34 -10.18
C TRP A 69 -4.25 9.28 -11.39
N LEU A 70 -4.87 8.79 -12.48
CA LEU A 70 -5.06 9.54 -13.72
C LEU A 70 -6.12 10.65 -13.55
N SER A 71 -7.15 10.42 -12.74
CA SER A 71 -8.26 11.36 -12.54
C SER A 71 -8.06 12.32 -11.36
N ALA A 72 -6.98 12.22 -10.60
CA ALA A 72 -6.74 13.01 -9.38
C ALA A 72 -6.93 14.52 -9.58
N GLY A 73 -6.50 15.07 -10.72
CA GLY A 73 -6.66 16.49 -11.04
C GLY A 73 -8.11 16.90 -11.37
N LYS A 74 -8.89 16.01 -11.97
CA LYS A 74 -10.32 16.24 -12.25
C LYS A 74 -11.14 16.11 -10.97
N LEU A 75 -10.86 15.08 -10.17
CA LEU A 75 -11.51 14.83 -8.89
C LEU A 75 -11.25 15.95 -7.88
N SER A 76 -10.02 16.45 -7.77
CA SER A 76 -9.71 17.56 -6.84
C SER A 76 -10.45 18.85 -7.20
N ARG A 77 -10.61 19.15 -8.49
CA ARG A 77 -11.40 20.30 -8.97
C ARG A 77 -12.89 20.12 -8.73
N SER A 78 -13.39 18.89 -8.83
CA SER A 78 -14.79 18.56 -8.56
C SER A 78 -15.12 18.61 -7.06
N LEU A 79 -14.20 18.16 -6.21
CA LEU A 79 -14.38 18.11 -4.75
C LEU A 79 -14.25 19.49 -4.08
N VAL A 80 -13.44 20.38 -4.67
CA VAL A 80 -13.23 21.74 -4.18
C VAL A 80 -13.61 22.73 -5.30
N PRO A 81 -14.91 23.02 -5.48
CA PRO A 81 -15.38 23.96 -6.49
C PRO A 81 -14.74 25.33 -6.25
N SER A 82 -14.31 25.99 -7.32
CA SER A 82 -13.76 27.35 -7.25
C SER A 82 -14.81 28.33 -6.74
N ARG A 83 -14.93 28.48 -5.43
CA ARG A 83 -15.47 29.68 -4.80
C ARG A 83 -14.37 30.23 -3.92
N SER A 84 -14.16 31.55 -4.03
CA SER A 84 -13.14 32.38 -3.36
C SER A 84 -11.68 32.21 -3.82
N GLY A 85 -11.25 33.09 -4.73
CA GLY A 85 -10.05 33.94 -4.56
C GLY A 85 -8.70 33.34 -4.19
N GLU A 86 -8.44 32.04 -4.39
CA GLU A 86 -7.11 31.47 -4.15
C GLU A 86 -6.16 31.91 -5.28
N ASN A 87 -5.33 32.91 -4.98
CA ASN A 87 -4.14 33.25 -5.77
C ASN A 87 -3.35 31.99 -6.07
N GLU A 88 -2.90 31.86 -7.32
CA GLU A 88 -2.01 30.81 -7.82
C GLU A 88 -0.61 30.93 -7.16
N THR A 89 -0.51 30.73 -5.85
CA THR A 89 0.78 30.47 -5.23
C THR A 89 1.14 29.04 -5.55
N SER A 90 2.15 28.87 -6.40
CA SER A 90 2.72 27.59 -6.76
C SER A 90 2.92 26.70 -5.52
N PRO A 91 2.62 25.38 -5.61
CA PRO A 91 2.73 24.49 -4.47
C PRO A 91 4.18 24.54 -3.98
N SER A 92 4.39 24.93 -2.72
CA SER A 92 5.73 24.86 -2.15
C SER A 92 6.14 23.38 -2.14
N PHE A 93 7.06 23.01 -3.03
CA PHE A 93 7.61 21.65 -3.14
C PHE A 93 8.11 21.10 -1.79
N ARG A 94 8.38 22.01 -0.84
CA ARG A 94 8.85 21.74 0.50
C ARG A 94 7.90 20.87 1.34
N GLY A 95 6.62 21.22 1.38
CA GLY A 95 5.60 20.50 2.16
C GLY A 95 5.07 19.25 1.47
N VAL A 96 5.09 19.23 0.12
CA VAL A 96 4.64 18.09 -0.69
C VAL A 96 5.53 16.87 -0.50
N GLU A 97 6.86 17.04 -0.50
CA GLU A 97 7.81 15.92 -0.31
C GLU A 97 7.67 15.27 1.08
N ALA A 98 7.52 16.07 2.13
CA ALA A 98 7.31 15.57 3.49
C ALA A 98 5.96 14.85 3.63
N PHE A 99 4.89 15.40 3.04
CA PHE A 99 3.58 14.75 3.07
C PHE A 99 3.59 13.40 2.33
N VAL A 100 4.22 13.33 1.15
CA VAL A 100 4.36 12.08 0.38
C VAL A 100 5.16 11.04 1.16
N LEU A 101 6.28 11.43 1.77
CA LEU A 101 7.08 10.52 2.59
C LEU A 101 6.31 10.01 3.81
N ALA A 102 5.53 10.87 4.46
CA ALA A 102 4.73 10.49 5.63
C ALA A 102 3.69 9.43 5.27
N VAL A 103 3.02 9.64 4.14
CA VAL A 103 2.02 8.73 3.59
C VAL A 103 2.65 7.41 3.15
N VAL A 104 3.76 7.45 2.43
CA VAL A 104 4.47 6.23 2.00
C VAL A 104 4.87 5.41 3.23
N GLY A 105 5.36 6.08 4.28
CA GLY A 105 5.62 5.45 5.57
C GLY A 105 4.37 4.78 6.16
N LEU A 106 3.23 5.46 6.12
CA LEU A 106 1.99 4.96 6.71
C LEU A 106 1.49 3.72 5.96
N ILE A 107 1.56 3.76 4.63
CA ILE A 107 1.20 2.63 3.77
C ILE A 107 2.12 1.44 4.08
N LEU A 108 3.44 1.64 4.16
CA LEU A 108 4.40 0.59 4.50
C LEU A 108 4.10 -0.03 5.88
N ALA A 109 3.75 0.79 6.88
CA ALA A 109 3.41 0.32 8.21
C ALA A 109 2.13 -0.54 8.20
N ILE A 110 1.06 -0.07 7.55
CA ILE A 110 -0.22 -0.81 7.44
C ILE A 110 0.00 -2.16 6.75
N LEU A 111 0.76 -2.19 5.66
CA LEU A 111 1.05 -3.42 4.93
C LEU A 111 1.89 -4.39 5.77
N ALA A 112 2.92 -3.89 6.45
CA ALA A 112 3.74 -4.73 7.32
C ALA A 112 2.91 -5.32 8.46
N ILE A 113 2.02 -4.53 9.09
CA ILE A 113 1.11 -5.00 10.15
C ILE A 113 0.16 -6.08 9.63
N THR A 114 -0.50 -5.85 8.50
CA THR A 114 -1.46 -6.81 7.92
C THR A 114 -0.78 -8.10 7.46
N THR A 115 0.45 -8.03 6.96
CA THR A 115 1.25 -9.23 6.62
C THR A 115 1.71 -9.96 7.88
N LEU A 116 2.16 -9.24 8.93
CA LEU A 116 2.51 -9.84 10.22
C LEU A 116 1.34 -10.60 10.84
N ALA A 117 0.15 -9.99 10.87
CA ALA A 117 -1.06 -10.63 11.37
C ALA A 117 -1.37 -11.94 10.60
N ARG A 118 -1.28 -11.90 9.26
CA ARG A 118 -1.49 -13.10 8.43
C ARG A 118 -0.45 -14.18 8.67
N MET A 119 0.84 -13.83 8.76
CA MET A 119 1.89 -14.82 9.05
C MET A 119 1.67 -15.51 10.39
N LEU A 120 1.29 -14.75 11.43
CA LEU A 120 0.99 -15.32 12.75
C LEU A 120 -0.22 -16.26 12.72
N LEU A 121 -1.30 -15.86 12.04
CA LEU A 121 -2.48 -16.71 11.87
C LEU A 121 -2.18 -17.98 11.07
N ASN A 122 -1.39 -17.87 9.99
CA ASN A 122 -0.99 -19.01 9.19
C ASN A 122 -0.10 -19.97 9.98
N TYR A 123 0.86 -19.44 10.76
CA TYR A 123 1.70 -20.24 11.64
C TYR A 123 0.88 -21.01 12.66
N ALA A 124 -0.07 -20.34 13.33
CA ALA A 124 -0.96 -20.97 14.30
C ALA A 124 -1.84 -22.07 13.66
N ASN A 125 -2.34 -21.84 12.44
CA ASN A 125 -3.15 -22.83 11.72
C ASN A 125 -2.32 -24.05 11.27
N MET A 126 -1.10 -23.84 10.79
CA MET A 126 -0.22 -24.94 10.37
C MET A 126 0.24 -25.79 11.56
N ASP A 127 0.55 -25.14 12.68
CA ASP A 127 0.90 -25.82 13.94
C ASP A 127 -0.28 -26.66 14.47
N ALA A 128 -1.49 -26.09 14.48
CA ALA A 128 -2.70 -26.79 14.89
C ALA A 128 -3.03 -28.02 14.02
N GLN A 129 -2.64 -27.99 12.74
CA GLN A 129 -2.88 -29.09 11.78
C GLN A 129 -1.70 -30.07 11.65
N ASN A 130 -0.64 -29.92 12.46
CA ASN A 130 0.61 -30.70 12.36
C ASN A 130 1.22 -30.70 10.94
N LEU A 131 1.04 -29.61 10.20
CA LEU A 131 1.63 -29.45 8.87
C LEU A 131 3.10 -29.05 9.00
N TYR A 132 3.92 -29.45 8.02
CA TYR A 132 5.34 -29.08 8.00
C TYR A 132 5.51 -27.55 7.86
N ILE A 133 6.18 -26.93 8.83
CA ILE A 133 6.48 -25.50 8.82
C ILE A 133 7.95 -25.30 8.45
N ASP A 134 8.21 -24.59 7.35
CA ASP A 134 9.55 -24.08 7.05
C ASP A 134 9.87 -22.90 7.97
N ASN A 135 10.42 -23.21 9.13
CA ASN A 135 10.81 -22.24 10.15
C ASN A 135 11.80 -21.19 9.62
N ARG A 136 12.69 -21.56 8.68
CA ARG A 136 13.70 -20.63 8.16
C ARG A 136 13.05 -19.55 7.31
N SER A 137 12.14 -19.94 6.41
CA SER A 137 11.39 -19.00 5.59
C SER A 137 10.54 -18.07 6.46
N PHE A 138 9.85 -18.62 7.47
CA PHE A 138 9.04 -17.84 8.41
C PHE A 138 9.85 -16.75 9.13
N TYR A 139 11.01 -17.08 9.70
CA TYR A 139 11.84 -16.09 10.41
C TYR A 139 12.38 -15.00 9.48
N ILE A 140 12.77 -15.34 8.25
CA ILE A 140 13.23 -14.34 7.26
C ILE A 140 12.11 -13.36 6.93
N SER A 141 10.90 -13.87 6.65
CA SER A 141 9.74 -13.03 6.37
C SER A 141 9.31 -12.19 7.59
N LEU A 142 9.44 -12.73 8.81
CA LEU A 142 9.18 -12.00 10.05
C LEU A 142 10.12 -10.80 10.21
N VAL A 143 11.42 -11.01 9.99
CA VAL A 143 12.44 -9.95 10.06
C VAL A 143 12.21 -8.92 8.96
N GLU A 144 11.91 -9.34 7.73
CA GLU A 144 11.60 -8.44 6.61
C GLU A 144 10.42 -7.52 6.96
N GLN A 145 9.31 -8.07 7.46
CA GLN A 145 8.17 -7.25 7.85
C GLN A 145 8.48 -6.36 9.05
N GLY A 146 9.31 -6.80 9.99
CA GLY A 146 9.80 -5.97 11.09
C GLY A 146 10.57 -4.74 10.59
N ILE A 147 11.52 -4.93 9.66
CA ILE A 147 12.26 -3.84 9.02
C ILE A 147 11.30 -2.92 8.26
N ARG A 148 10.37 -3.48 7.48
CA ARG A 148 9.39 -2.70 6.70
C ARG A 148 8.47 -1.87 7.58
N LEU A 149 8.03 -2.41 8.71
CA LEU A 149 7.23 -1.69 9.71
C LEU A 149 8.01 -0.55 10.35
N LEU A 150 9.26 -0.80 10.75
CA LEU A 150 10.13 0.22 11.31
C LEU A 150 10.38 1.36 10.31
N LEU A 151 10.70 1.03 9.06
CA LEU A 151 10.84 2.02 7.99
C LEU A 151 9.55 2.79 7.76
N GLY A 152 8.40 2.11 7.79
CA GLY A 152 7.09 2.73 7.68
C GLY A 152 6.86 3.79 8.77
N ILE A 153 7.01 3.39 10.03
CA ILE A 153 6.84 4.27 11.20
C ILE A 153 7.82 5.45 11.14
N VAL A 154 9.09 5.20 10.83
CA VAL A 154 10.12 6.24 10.75
C VAL A 154 9.80 7.25 9.66
N LEU A 155 9.38 6.80 8.48
CA LEU A 155 8.99 7.68 7.37
C LEU A 155 7.73 8.48 7.69
N THR A 156 6.77 7.92 8.43
CA THR A 156 5.58 8.65 8.89
C THR A 156 5.91 9.72 9.91
N VAL A 157 6.71 9.40 10.92
CA VAL A 157 6.99 10.30 12.05
C VAL A 157 8.05 11.35 11.71
N LYS A 158 9.06 11.01 10.90
CA LYS A 158 10.20 11.89 10.56
C LYS A 158 10.24 12.31 9.09
N ALA A 159 9.07 12.43 8.47
CA ALA A 159 8.96 12.72 7.04
C ALA A 159 9.67 14.02 6.61
N GLU A 160 9.61 15.07 7.45
CA GLU A 160 10.31 16.33 7.19
C GLU A 160 11.83 16.19 7.25
N GLY A 161 12.36 15.36 8.16
CA GLY A 161 13.80 15.10 8.28
C GLY A 161 14.36 14.36 7.07
N PHE A 162 13.63 13.35 6.59
CA PHE A 162 13.99 12.65 5.35
C PHE A 162 13.89 13.55 4.12
N ALA A 163 12.86 14.40 4.02
CA ALA A 163 12.74 15.37 2.93
C ALA A 163 13.93 16.34 2.89
N GLN A 164 14.43 16.78 4.05
CA GLN A 164 15.64 17.61 4.14
C GLN A 164 16.90 16.87 3.71
N LEU A 165 17.04 15.60 4.10
CA LEU A 165 18.19 14.76 3.76
C LEU A 165 18.25 14.47 2.25
N LEU A 166 17.11 14.15 1.64
CA LEU A 166 16.96 13.98 0.18
C LEU A 166 17.33 15.25 -0.58
N ARG A 167 16.92 16.42 -0.09
CA ARG A 167 17.32 17.71 -0.68
C ARG A 167 18.81 17.98 -0.55
N LYS A 168 19.44 17.61 0.57
CA LYS A 168 20.88 17.77 0.76
C LYS A 168 21.68 16.92 -0.22
N ILE A 169 21.19 15.71 -0.54
CA ILE A 169 21.78 14.84 -1.57
C ILE A 169 21.55 15.43 -2.97
N ARG A 170 20.36 15.98 -3.25
CA ARG A 170 20.02 16.58 -4.55
C ARG A 170 20.69 17.94 -4.80
N GLY A 171 20.96 18.70 -3.75
CA GLY A 171 21.55 20.04 -3.77
C GLY A 171 23.08 20.05 -3.95
N ASN A 172 23.72 18.89 -4.07
CA ASN A 172 25.16 18.78 -4.35
C ASN A 172 25.47 18.55 -5.85
N ARG A 173 24.52 18.90 -6.74
CA ARG A 173 24.66 18.92 -8.21
C ARG A 173 24.00 20.16 -8.82
N ALA A 174 24.26 21.33 -8.23
CA ALA A 174 24.02 22.62 -8.86
C ALA A 174 25.32 23.43 -8.78
#